data_AF-A0A962FX75-F1
#
_entry.id   AF-A0A962FX75-F1
#
_cell.length_a   1.000
_cell.length_b   1.000
_cell.length_c   1.000
_cell.angle_alpha   90.00
_cell.angle_beta   90.00
_cell.angle_gamma   90.00
#
_symmetry.space_group_name_H-M   'P 1'
#
loop_
_entity.id
_entity.type
_entity.pdbx_description
1 polymer ?
#
loop_
_entity_poly.entity_id
_entity_poly.type
_entity_poly.pdbx_seq_one_letter_code
_entity_poly.pdbx_strand_id
1 'polypeptide(L)' 'FFLYTFLGSVFMLVGLIYLYQKAGSFALADLYATPLSATEQMWLFFGFLIAFAVKVPMF' A
#
# COMPACT_ATOMS: atom_id res chain seq x y z
N PHE A 1 -14.21 1.61 16.04
CA PHE A 1 -14.34 1.63 14.57
C PHE A 1 -13.40 2.66 13.93
N PHE A 2 -13.49 3.96 14.27
CA PHE A 2 -12.67 5.01 13.67
C PHE A 2 -11.15 4.75 13.70
N LEU A 3 -10.55 4.53 14.88
CA LEU A 3 -9.10 4.33 15.00
C LEU A 3 -8.60 3.13 14.16
N TYR A 4 -9.41 2.07 14.08
CA TYR A 4 -9.09 0.87 13.30
C TYR A 4 -9.08 1.17 11.79
N THR A 5 -10.10 1.84 11.27
CA THR A 5 -10.18 2.24 9.85
C THR A 5 -9.18 3.34 9.46
N PHE A 6 -8.87 4.23 10.41
CA PHE A 6 -7.83 5.23 10.26
C PHE A 6 -6.45 4.58 10.14
N LEU A 7 -6.09 3.68 11.06
CA LEU A 7 -4.80 2.98 11.02
C LEU A 7 -4.60 2.23 9.70
N GLY A 8 -5.60 1.48 9.22
CA GLY A 8 -5.53 0.82 7.92
C GLY A 8 -5.28 1.80 6.76
N SER A 9 -5.89 2.99 6.81
CA SER A 9 -5.68 4.03 5.79
C SER A 9 -4.29 4.65 5.86
N VAL A 10 -3.69 4.78 7.05
CA VAL A 10 -2.31 5.25 7.22
C VAL A 10 -1.33 4.28 6.56
N PHE A 11 -1.47 2.96 6.77
CA PHE A 11 -0.61 1.97 6.10
C PHE A 11 -0.70 2.05 4.58
N MET A 12 -1.92 2.22 4.05
CA MET A 12 -2.13 2.42 2.61
C MET A 12 -1.43 3.68 2.09
N LEU A 13 -1.58 4.79 2.82
CA LEU A 13 -0.98 6.07 2.44
C LEU A 13 0.55 5.98 2.43
N VAL A 14 1.15 5.37 3.46
CA VAL A 14 2.60 5.18 3.52
C VAL A 14 3.10 4.34 2.34
N GLY A 15 2.40 3.25 1.99
CA GLY A 15 2.76 2.43 0.83
C GLY A 15 2.68 3.19 -0.49
N LEU A 16 1.64 4.01 -0.69
CA LEU A 16 1.48 4.82 -1.91
C LEU A 16 2.52 5.95 -2.00
N ILE A 17 2.84 6.61 -0.88
CA ILE A 17 3.91 7.61 -0.83
C ILE A 17 5.25 6.96 -1.18
N TYR A 18 5.53 5.79 -0.63
CA TYR A 18 6.75 5.05 -0.93
C TYR A 18 6.86 4.68 -2.42
N LEU A 19 5.78 4.16 -3.00
CA LEU A 19 5.69 3.86 -4.42
C LEU A 19 5.92 5.09 -5.30
N TYR A 20 5.31 6.22 -4.95
CA TYR A 20 5.51 7.48 -5.67
C TYR A 20 6.98 7.93 -5.63
N GLN A 21 7.65 7.79 -4.49
CA GLN A 21 9.07 8.16 -4.39
C GLN A 21 9.98 7.29 -5.26
N LYS A 22 9.58 6.05 -5.55
CA LYS A 22 10.33 5.15 -6.45
C LYS A 22 9.95 5.31 -7.93
N ALA A 23 8.67 5.49 -8.21
CA ALA A 23 8.14 5.55 -9.57
C ALA A 23 8.15 6.96 -10.18
N GLY A 24 8.08 8.01 -9.33
CA GLY A 24 7.90 9.40 -9.75
C GLY A 24 6.51 9.72 -10.31
N SER A 25 5.56 8.79 -10.22
CA SER A 25 4.24 8.87 -10.85
C SER A 25 3.24 7.98 -10.10
N PHE A 26 1.95 8.30 -10.20
CA PHE A 26 0.85 7.45 -9.76
C PHE A 26 0.19 6.69 -10.92
N ALA A 27 0.69 6.84 -12.15
CA ALA A 27 0.18 6.07 -13.27
C ALA A 27 0.48 4.59 -13.05
N LEU A 28 -0.53 3.75 -13.23
CA LEU A 28 -0.44 2.32 -12.91
C LEU A 28 0.70 1.63 -13.68
N ALA A 29 0.91 1.99 -14.94
CA ALA A 29 1.99 1.45 -15.76
C ALA A 29 3.38 1.73 -15.15
N ASP A 30 3.60 2.94 -14.63
CA ASP A 30 4.86 3.33 -14.01
C ASP A 30 5.07 2.59 -12.68
N LEU A 31 4.00 2.44 -11.89
CA LEU A 31 4.03 1.70 -10.63
C LEU A 31 4.38 0.21 -10.86
N TYR A 32 3.83 -0.41 -11.90
CA TYR A 32 4.14 -1.80 -12.27
C TYR A 32 5.55 -1.96 -12.83
N ALA A 33 6.05 -0.97 -13.57
CA ALA A 33 7.41 -0.99 -14.13
C ALA A 33 8.49 -0.66 -13.09
N THR A 34 8.11 -0.18 -11.91
CA THR A 34 9.04 0.22 -10.86
C THR A 34 9.80 -0.98 -10.30
N PRO A 35 11.14 -1.00 -10.33
CA PRO A 35 11.92 -2.09 -9.76
C PRO A 35 11.84 -2.05 -8.23
N LEU A 36 11.20 -3.06 -7.66
CA LEU A 36 11.08 -3.27 -6.23
C LEU A 36 11.83 -4.55 -5.84
N SER A 37 12.67 -4.46 -4.82
CA SER A 37 13.25 -5.63 -4.17
C SER A 37 12.16 -6.50 -3.52
N ALA A 38 12.44 -7.79 -3.31
CA ALA A 38 11.51 -8.71 -2.67
C ALA A 38 11.05 -8.23 -1.28
N THR A 39 11.95 -7.59 -0.52
CA THR A 39 11.64 -7.01 0.79
C THR A 39 10.66 -5.85 0.67
N GLU A 40 10.86 -4.94 -0.29
CA GLU A 40 9.97 -3.79 -0.51
C GLU A 40 8.56 -4.27 -0.93
N GLN A 41 8.50 -5.26 -1.84
CA GLN A 41 7.24 -5.89 -2.26
C GLN A 41 6.49 -6.54 -1.08
N MET A 42 7.22 -7.26 -0.21
CA MET A 42 6.64 -7.89 0.98
C MET A 42 6.01 -6.87 1.93
N TRP A 43 6.71 -5.76 2.22
CA TRP A 43 6.18 -4.71 3.09
C TRP A 43 4.97 -4.00 2.48
N LEU A 44 5.01 -3.69 1.18
CA LEU A 44 3.88 -3.10 0.46
C LEU A 44 2.67 -4.05 0.46
N PHE A 45 2.90 -5.35 0.25
CA PHE A 45 1.84 -6.36 0.29
C PHE A 45 1.15 -6.38 1.66
N PHE A 46 1.90 -6.51 2.76
CA PHE A 46 1.30 -6.53 4.10
C PHE A 46 0.63 -5.20 4.47
N GLY A 47 1.23 -4.06 4.07
CA GLY A 47 0.63 -2.75 4.28
C GLY A 47 -0.73 -2.60 3.59
N PHE A 48 -0.83 -3.03 2.33
CA PHE A 48 -2.09 -3.01 1.59
C PHE A 48 -3.07 -4.07 2.07
N LEU A 49 -2.61 -5.26 2.43
CA LEU A 49 -3.45 -6.32 2.99
C LEU A 49 -4.14 -5.86 4.28
N ILE A 50 -3.40 -5.25 5.21
CA ILE A 50 -3.97 -4.68 6.45
C ILE A 50 -4.97 -3.58 6.10
N ALA A 51 -4.62 -2.69 5.16
CA ALA A 51 -5.51 -1.61 4.74
C ALA A 51 -6.84 -2.10 4.14
N PHE A 52 -6.79 -3.20 3.37
CA PHE A 52 -7.97 -3.83 2.76
C PHE A 52 -8.76 -4.66 3.77
N ALA A 53 -8.11 -5.46 4.61
CA ALA A 53 -8.77 -6.31 5.62
C ALA A 53 -9.63 -5.50 6.61
N VAL A 54 -9.23 -4.25 6.87
CA VAL A 54 -9.96 -3.32 7.72
C VAL A 54 -11.23 -2.76 7.04
N LYS A 55 -11.24 -2.67 5.71
CA LYS A 55 -12.31 -2.03 4.91
C LYS A 55 -13.23 -3.03 4.21
N VAL A 56 -12.72 -4.21 3.86
CA VAL A 56 -13.44 -5.26 3.15
C VAL A 56 -13.83 -6.34 4.17
N PRO A 57 -15.11 -6.70 4.29
CA PRO A 57 -15.51 -7.85 5.09
C PRO A 57 -14.93 -9.11 4.45
N MET A 58 -13.99 -9.76 5.15
CA MET A 58 -13.27 -10.95 4.69
C MET A 58 -13.94 -12.25 5.18
N PHE A 59 -15.20 -12.18 5.63
CA PHE A 59 -16.01 -13.28 6.15
C PHE A 59 -17.49 -13.08 5.79
#